data_AF-A0A7V9AT96-F1
#
_entry.id   AF-A0A7V9AT96-F1
#
_cell.length_a   1.000
_cell.length_b   1.000
_cell.length_c   1.000
_cell.angle_alpha   90.00
_cell.angle_beta   90.00
_cell.angle_gamma   90.00
#
_symmetry.space_group_name_H-M   'P 1'
#
loop_
_entity.id
_entity.type
_entity.pdbx_description
1 polymer ?
#
loop_
_entity_poly.entity_id
_entity_poly.type
_entity_poly.pdbx_seq_one_letter_code
_entity_poly.pdbx_strand_id
1 'polypeptide(L)' 'EANPDLDPELQREVVEVTLPLFEAPAGEPYGWQEPEQWTAFGDFLAEAGIVEEPVAAETFTNEYLPGEGVD' A
#
# COMPACT_ATOMS: atom_id res chain seq x y z
N GLU A 1 -15.57 10.98 20.13
CA GLU A 1 -15.59 12.39 19.69
C GLU A 1 -14.55 12.59 18.60
N ALA A 2 -14.72 13.60 17.74
CA ALA A 2 -13.69 13.99 16.78
C ALA A 2 -12.45 14.51 17.54
N ASN A 3 -11.25 14.25 17.02
CA ASN A 3 -10.02 14.71 17.64
C ASN A 3 -9.92 16.25 17.53
N PRO A 4 -9.90 17.00 18.65
CA PRO A 4 -9.88 18.46 18.62
C PRO A 4 -8.57 19.05 18.07
N ASP A 5 -7.50 18.25 18.00
CA ASP A 5 -6.19 18.69 17.48
C ASP A 5 -6.13 18.68 15.94
N LEU A 6 -7.15 18.14 15.26
CA LEU A 6 -7.22 18.11 13.80
C LEU A 6 -7.84 19.40 13.26
N ASP A 7 -7.11 20.10 12.39
CA ASP A 7 -7.66 21.18 11.58
C ASP A 7 -8.66 20.62 10.54
N PRO A 8 -9.97 20.95 10.63
CA PRO A 8 -10.97 20.35 9.76
C PRO A 8 -10.84 20.74 8.28
N GLU A 9 -10.30 21.91 7.97
CA GLU A 9 -10.06 22.33 6.58
C GLU A 9 -8.92 21.50 6.00
N LEU A 10 -7.80 21.42 6.72
CA LEU A 10 -6.66 20.60 6.33
C LEU A 10 -7.04 19.12 6.11
N GLN A 11 -7.84 18.53 7.01
CA GLN A 11 -8.20 17.11 6.84
C GLN A 11 -9.02 16.87 5.57
N ARG A 12 -9.87 17.81 5.16
CA ARG A 12 -10.65 17.68 3.92
C ARG A 12 -9.74 17.76 2.70
N GLU A 13 -8.83 18.73 2.68
CA GLU A 13 -7.85 18.90 1.59
C GLU A 13 -6.94 17.67 1.46
N VAL A 14 -6.46 17.12 2.59
CA VAL A 14 -5.65 15.90 2.59
C VAL A 14 -6.43 14.74 1.99
N VAL A 15 -7.69 14.52 2.39
CA VAL A 15 -8.51 13.44 1.84
C VAL A 15 -8.76 13.65 0.34
N GLU A 16 -9.09 14.86 -0.09
CA GLU A 16 -9.33 15.17 -1.51
C GLU A 16 -8.12 14.85 -2.38
N VAL A 17 -6.92 15.20 -1.93
CA VAL A 17 -5.67 14.95 -2.68
C VAL A 17 -5.25 13.49 -2.61
N THR A 18 -5.40 12.84 -1.46
CA THR A 18 -4.79 11.52 -1.22
C THR A 18 -5.71 10.37 -1.61
N LEU A 19 -7.04 10.52 -1.50
CA LEU A 19 -7.97 9.42 -1.77
C LEU A 19 -7.78 8.79 -3.17
N PRO A 20 -7.57 9.54 -4.26
CA PRO A 20 -7.31 8.95 -5.58
C PRO A 20 -6.02 8.12 -5.65
N LEU A 21 -5.04 8.39 -4.78
CA LEU A 21 -3.77 7.66 -4.73
C LEU A 21 -3.90 6.31 -3.99
N PHE A 22 -5.00 6.10 -3.27
CA PHE A 22 -5.30 4.83 -2.60
C PHE A 22 -6.15 3.89 -3.46
N GLU A 23 -6.51 4.28 -4.69
CA GLU A 23 -7.25 3.41 -5.60
C GLU A 23 -6.42 2.18 -5.98
N ALA A 24 -7.03 1.01 -5.87
CA ALA A 24 -6.42 -0.23 -6.31
C ALA A 24 -6.40 -0.31 -7.85
N PRO A 25 -5.53 -1.17 -8.43
CA PRO A 25 -5.56 -1.48 -9.85
C PRO A 25 -6.95 -1.90 -10.33
N ALA A 26 -7.24 -1.66 -11.60
CA ALA A 26 -8.53 -1.99 -12.18
C ALA A 26 -8.84 -3.49 -12.04
N GLY A 27 -9.91 -3.82 -11.33
CA GLY A 27 -10.33 -5.19 -11.07
C GLY A 27 -9.96 -5.72 -9.70
N GLU A 28 -9.11 -5.02 -8.95
CA GLU A 28 -8.61 -5.44 -7.64
C GLU A 28 -9.32 -4.71 -6.48
N PRO A 29 -9.45 -5.33 -5.29
CA PRO A 29 -10.05 -4.70 -4.13
C PRO A 29 -9.15 -3.60 -3.53
N TYR A 30 -9.77 -2.64 -2.84
CA TYR A 30 -9.03 -1.66 -2.04
C TYR A 30 -8.06 -2.36 -1.07
N GLY A 31 -6.82 -1.90 -1.04
CA GLY A 31 -5.75 -2.50 -0.24
C GLY A 31 -4.96 -3.60 -0.94
N TRP A 32 -5.25 -3.90 -2.22
CA TRP A 32 -4.44 -4.79 -3.04
C TRP A 32 -2.97 -4.33 -3.07
N GLN A 33 -2.07 -5.26 -2.75
CA GLN A 33 -0.64 -5.04 -2.85
C GLN A 33 -0.10 -5.73 -4.11
N GLU A 34 0.61 -4.99 -4.96
CA GLU A 34 1.17 -5.51 -6.21
C GLU A 34 2.52 -6.23 -5.97
N PRO A 35 2.64 -7.55 -6.21
CA PRO A 35 3.88 -8.31 -5.98
C PRO A 35 5.09 -7.78 -6.76
N GLU A 36 4.85 -7.29 -7.97
CA GLU A 36 5.88 -6.75 -8.86
C GLU A 36 6.50 -5.46 -8.29
N GLN A 37 5.71 -4.59 -7.66
CA GLN A 37 6.22 -3.37 -7.03
C GLN A 37 7.09 -3.68 -5.80
N TRP A 38 6.69 -4.66 -4.99
CA TRP A 38 7.49 -5.09 -3.85
C TRP A 38 8.82 -5.71 -4.27
N THR A 39 8.81 -6.52 -5.33
CA THR A 39 10.04 -7.10 -5.91
C THR A 39 10.98 -5.99 -6.40
N ALA A 40 10.45 -5.05 -7.20
CA ALA A 40 11.24 -3.93 -7.73
C ALA A 40 11.84 -3.04 -6.62
N PHE A 41 11.09 -2.83 -5.53
CA PHE A 41 11.60 -2.08 -4.39
C PHE A 41 12.71 -2.85 -3.63
N GLY A 42 12.54 -4.16 -3.45
CA GLY A 42 13.57 -5.03 -2.85
C GLY A 42 14.87 -5.03 -3.65
N ASP A 43 14.77 -5.14 -4.98
CA ASP A 43 15.91 -5.08 -5.89
C ASP A 43 16.62 -3.72 -5.81
N PHE A 44 15.86 -2.62 -5.82
CA PHE A 44 16.41 -1.27 -5.66
C PHE A 44 17.23 -1.13 -4.36
N LEU A 45 16.73 -1.66 -3.23
CA LEU A 45 17.44 -1.61 -1.96
C LEU A 45 18.72 -2.46 -1.96
N ALA A 46 18.68 -3.63 -2.60
CA ALA A 46 19.83 -4.52 -2.73
C ALA A 46 20.91 -3.90 -3.63
N GLU A 47 20.52 -3.32 -4.78
CA GLU A 47 21.42 -2.59 -5.67
C GLU A 47 22.09 -1.40 -4.98
N ALA A 48 21.35 -0.71 -4.10
CA ALA A 48 21.87 0.38 -3.28
C ALA A 48 22.78 -0.08 -2.13
N GLY A 49 22.90 -1.39 -1.89
CA GLY A 49 23.68 -1.97 -0.79
C GLY A 49 23.08 -1.68 0.60
N ILE A 50 21.78 -1.37 0.67
CA ILE A 50 21.06 -1.10 1.92
C ILE A 50 20.70 -2.41 2.62
N VAL A 51 20.38 -3.44 1.83
CA VAL A 51 20.08 -4.81 2.29
C VAL A 51 21.03 -5.80 1.63
N GLU A 52 21.30 -6.91 2.31
CA GLU A 52 22.21 -7.95 1.81
C GLU A 52 21.57 -8.76 0.67
N GLU A 53 20.26 -8.99 0.73
CA GLU A 53 19.48 -9.73 -0.26
C GLU A 53 18.12 -9.02 -0.48
N PRO A 54 17.54 -9.09 -1.70
CA PRO A 54 16.25 -8.48 -1.99
C PRO A 54 15.14 -9.13 -1.18
N VAL A 55 14.17 -8.33 -0.74
CA VAL A 55 12.99 -8.82 -0.03
C VAL A 55 12.04 -9.50 -1.03
N ALA A 56 11.71 -10.77 -0.79
CA ALA A 56 10.83 -11.53 -1.66
C ALA A 56 9.37 -11.06 -1.56
N ALA A 57 8.62 -11.15 -2.67
CA ALA A 57 7.18 -10.83 -2.70
C ALA A 57 6.33 -11.70 -1.76
N GLU A 58 6.88 -12.80 -1.23
CA GLU A 58 6.24 -13.69 -0.27
C GLU A 58 6.06 -13.07 1.15
N THR A 59 6.53 -11.83 1.37
CA THR A 59 6.39 -11.15 2.67
C THR A 59 5.01 -10.59 2.96
N PHE A 60 4.10 -10.60 1.99
CA PHE A 60 2.72 -10.18 2.16
C PHE A 60 1.76 -11.17 1.47
N THR A 61 0.47 -11.02 1.74
CA THR A 61 -0.58 -11.81 1.10
C THR A 61 -1.81 -10.94 0.87
N ASN A 62 -2.48 -11.16 -0.26
CA ASN A 62 -3.77 -10.53 -0.58
C ASN A 62 -4.96 -11.45 -0.24
N GLU A 63 -4.72 -12.68 0.25
CA GLU A 63 -5.75 -13.71 0.49
C GLU A 63 -6.85 -13.30 1.49
N TYR A 64 -6.57 -12.29 2.31
CA TYR A 64 -7.49 -11.78 3.33
C TYR A 64 -8.26 -10.53 2.87
N LEU A 65 -8.04 -10.07 1.63
CA LEU A 65 -8.79 -8.94 1.09
C LEU A 65 -10.23 -9.36 0.76
N PRO A 66 -11.19 -8.43 0.86
CA PRO A 66 -12.57 -8.73 0.52
C PRO A 66 -12.70 -9.22 -0.92
N GLY A 67 -13.19 -10.45 -1.10
CA GLY A 67 -13.34 -11.08 -2.42
C GLY A 67 -12.24 -12.09 -2.78
N GLU A 68 -11.10 -12.07 -2.07
CA GLU A 68 -9.92 -12.89 -2.37
C GLU A 68 -9.81 -14.17 -1.51
N GLY A 69 -10.79 -14.41 -0.64
CA GLY A 69 -10.72 -15.31 0.52
C GLY A 69 -10.01 -16.66 0.34
N VAL A 70 -9.36 -17.09 1.42
CA VAL A 70 -9.01 -18.50 1.65
C VAL A 70 -10.29 -19.29 1.96
N ASP A 71 -10.63 -20.29 1.14
CA ASP A 71 -11.58 -21.36 1.50
C ASP A 71 -11.08 -22.19 2.69
#